data_AF-A0A1H7X983-F1
#
_entry.id   AF-A0A1H7X983-F1
#
_cell.length_a   1.000
_cell.length_b   1.000
_cell.length_c   1.000
_cell.angle_alpha   90.00
_cell.angle_beta   90.00
_cell.angle_gamma   90.00
#
_symmetry.space_group_name_H-M   'P 1'
#
loop_
_entity.id
_entity.type
_entity.pdbx_description
1 polymer ?
#
loop_
_entity_poly.entity_id
_entity_poly.type
_entity_poly.pdbx_seq_one_letter_code
_entity_poly.pdbx_strand_id
1 'polypeptide(L)'
;MAGQFVKNGATLKCPLCSSSGTLIVSHTQVQLQDTPCATNGDRTKSNLVFGGVCKKWRKSPPPCASVIAPTQWKGVATDVEIDGEFMLIEDSTITCSTGGVDIGIDDTAQMDVPTDLPDTENAILKKFLVNIRRPDDYKGEYGFDWLRDEHIYPIETIGYDNAGSPFSGPLNQQLAVCKNPEDLKKEYKTKDVVNPITPYGEEYYPAWLSIFPDTTYNGVNQALLNIEIEAIEPLVGDATKIIFESPNDSLIVTPSQISLSELLAEKQTKDLGITTKELYVTEKVITIKCEGNPLEAHQEIKIYAELDGEKEEVGKLMVYNNNAIATANVIAVNVIIDGMRAILNPNYKTTIKYESTVQSLIQTEVFDDDFDIDSLPDTDPDVKKFKDDFVTKNLDIGPQFNSVNGFLNNLVRLYDKYGHYKPVTGIEEFGHNKTFLFYTNVTGILEREGLPPIQWRGLASADLTDISNVEWGNACIIFGGGLSEIHNVPHEIGHSLSLPHSFEEEFNTPFLFYRGFTDNYMDYPTQFEPDLNKEPLDNRFRGNMHSFFKWQWDIMREDKSLVYNNTDIE
;
A
#
# COMPACT_ATOMS: atom_id res chain seq x y z
N MET A 1 24.01 28.76 32.13
CA MET A 1 25.28 28.07 32.46
C MET A 1 26.42 29.06 32.36
N ALA A 2 27.43 28.96 33.22
CA ALA A 2 28.64 29.76 33.14
C ALA A 2 29.84 28.81 33.14
N GLY A 3 30.10 28.18 32.00
CA GLY A 3 31.25 27.31 31.81
C GLY A 3 31.62 27.25 30.33
N GLN A 4 32.90 27.02 30.04
CA GLN A 4 33.41 26.92 28.68
C GLN A 4 33.04 25.56 28.04
N PHE A 5 32.72 25.58 26.75
CA PHE A 5 32.55 24.38 25.92
C PHE A 5 33.89 23.88 25.41
N VAL A 6 33.99 22.57 25.22
CA VAL A 6 35.24 21.89 24.89
C VAL A 6 35.36 21.74 23.39
N LYS A 7 36.53 22.03 22.84
CA LYS A 7 36.81 21.94 21.40
C LYS A 7 37.87 20.91 21.06
N ASN A 8 37.96 20.58 19.77
CA ASN A 8 39.07 19.82 19.22
C ASN A 8 40.41 20.49 19.58
N GLY A 9 41.37 19.69 20.04
CA GLY A 9 42.64 20.20 20.55
C GLY A 9 42.64 20.55 22.04
N ALA A 10 41.52 20.41 22.76
CA ALA A 10 41.46 20.59 24.21
C ALA A 10 42.52 19.74 24.93
N THR A 11 43.10 20.29 25.99
CA THR A 11 44.13 19.62 26.80
C THR A 11 43.48 18.78 27.88
N LEU A 12 43.84 17.49 27.94
CA LEU A 12 43.33 16.52 28.90
C LEU A 12 44.36 16.22 29.98
N LYS A 13 43.87 15.92 31.18
CA LYS A 13 44.70 15.59 32.34
C LYS A 13 44.27 14.29 32.98
N CYS A 14 45.19 13.32 32.93
CA CYS A 14 45.06 12.05 33.62
C CYS A 14 46.02 12.03 34.83
N PRO A 15 45.53 11.81 36.06
CA PRO A 15 46.38 11.75 37.26
C PRO A 15 47.49 10.69 37.19
N LEU A 16 47.29 9.66 36.36
CA LEU A 16 48.22 8.55 36.20
C LEU A 16 49.08 8.63 34.94
N CYS A 17 48.87 9.61 34.04
CA CYS A 17 49.73 9.78 32.88
C CYS A 17 50.93 10.69 33.22
N SER A 18 52.09 10.44 32.60
CA SER A 18 53.26 11.29 32.77
C SER A 18 53.22 12.57 31.93
N SER A 19 52.26 12.72 31.02
CA SER A 19 52.05 13.90 30.18
C SER A 19 50.57 14.28 30.17
N SER A 20 50.29 15.51 29.78
CA SER A 20 48.94 15.89 29.31
C SER A 20 48.59 15.13 28.02
N GLY A 21 47.30 15.06 27.73
CA GLY A 21 46.77 14.50 26.50
C GLY A 21 46.08 15.58 25.67
N THR A 22 45.71 15.24 24.45
CA THR A 22 44.94 16.09 23.54
C THR A 22 43.65 15.37 23.18
N LEU A 23 42.54 16.09 23.23
CA LEU A 23 41.26 15.62 22.74
C LEU A 23 41.18 15.81 21.23
N ILE A 24 40.89 14.73 20.52
CA ILE A 24 40.59 14.74 19.08
C ILE A 24 39.10 14.52 18.92
N VAL A 25 38.41 15.48 18.31
CA VAL A 25 36.98 15.38 17.99
C VAL A 25 36.84 14.63 16.67
N SER A 26 35.96 13.63 16.67
CA SER A 26 35.65 12.82 15.49
C SER A 26 34.16 12.53 15.33
N HIS A 27 33.35 12.79 16.35
CA HIS A 27 31.92 12.47 16.34
C HIS A 27 31.10 13.45 15.48
N THR A 28 31.42 14.75 15.57
CA THR A 28 30.69 15.82 14.87
C THR A 28 31.62 16.68 14.04
N GLN A 29 31.04 17.36 13.04
CA GLN A 29 31.69 18.42 12.26
C GLN A 29 31.23 19.82 12.69
N VAL A 30 30.30 19.93 13.66
CA VAL A 30 29.80 21.21 14.15
C VAL A 30 30.95 21.99 14.81
N GLN A 31 31.11 23.24 14.41
CA GLN A 31 32.23 24.07 14.80
C GLN A 31 31.82 25.12 15.83
N LEU A 32 32.68 25.31 16.83
CA LEU A 32 32.66 26.45 17.74
C LEU A 32 33.97 27.21 17.56
N GLN A 33 33.92 28.49 17.14
CA GLN A 33 35.14 29.27 16.87
C GLN A 33 36.10 28.55 15.90
N ASP A 34 35.60 28.21 14.70
CA ASP A 34 36.32 27.56 13.59
C ASP A 34 36.97 26.21 13.92
N THR A 35 36.53 25.57 15.01
CA THR A 35 37.10 24.31 15.49
C THR A 35 35.98 23.36 15.93
N PRO A 36 35.99 22.07 15.55
CA PRO A 36 34.94 21.13 15.94
C PRO A 36 34.73 21.09 17.45
N CYS A 37 33.46 21.12 17.89
CA CYS A 37 33.12 21.00 19.31
C CYS A 37 33.07 19.54 19.75
N ALA A 38 33.46 19.27 21.00
CA ALA A 38 33.45 17.92 21.54
C ALA A 38 32.10 17.54 22.16
N THR A 39 31.69 16.30 21.94
CA THR A 39 30.46 15.71 22.52
C THR A 39 30.81 14.50 23.38
N ASN A 40 29.82 13.97 24.12
CA ASN A 40 29.97 12.69 24.82
C ASN A 40 30.12 11.48 23.87
N GLY A 41 29.95 11.66 22.56
CA GLY A 41 30.35 10.70 21.52
C GLY A 41 31.87 10.55 21.35
N ASP A 42 32.67 11.58 21.69
CA ASP A 42 34.15 11.59 21.58
C ASP A 42 34.83 10.86 22.75
N ARG A 43 34.48 9.58 22.94
CA ARG A 43 34.85 8.77 24.12
C ARG A 43 35.76 7.58 23.82
N THR A 44 36.28 7.48 22.61
CA THR A 44 37.11 6.33 22.22
C THR A 44 38.59 6.59 22.50
N LYS A 45 39.39 5.52 22.43
CA LYS A 45 40.85 5.60 22.55
C LYS A 45 41.50 6.51 21.50
N SER A 46 40.91 6.67 20.31
CA SER A 46 41.40 7.60 19.30
C SER A 46 41.09 9.07 19.63
N ASN A 47 40.08 9.32 20.47
CA ASN A 47 39.75 10.69 20.90
C ASN A 47 40.69 11.19 21.99
N LEU A 48 41.16 10.32 22.89
CA LEU A 48 42.00 10.68 24.03
C LEU A 48 43.49 10.37 23.78
N VAL A 49 44.21 11.29 23.16
CA VAL A 49 45.60 11.07 22.71
C VAL A 49 46.61 11.49 23.79
N PHE A 50 47.21 10.51 24.49
CA PHE A 50 48.26 10.75 25.49
C PHE A 50 49.63 10.24 25.01
N GLY A 51 50.64 11.12 24.95
CA GLY A 51 52.01 10.77 24.57
C GLY A 51 52.88 10.16 25.69
N GLY A 52 52.43 10.22 26.95
CA GLY A 52 53.19 9.76 28.12
C GLY A 52 53.00 8.28 28.46
N VAL A 53 53.54 7.86 29.61
CA VAL A 53 53.40 6.51 30.17
C VAL A 53 52.40 6.47 31.33
N CYS A 54 51.72 5.34 31.52
CA CYS A 54 50.75 5.13 32.59
C CYS A 54 51.42 4.64 33.88
N LYS A 55 51.38 5.45 34.93
CA LYS A 55 51.99 5.23 36.26
C LYS A 55 51.23 4.25 37.15
N LYS A 56 50.14 3.64 36.67
CA LYS A 56 49.47 2.53 37.38
C LYS A 56 50.46 1.39 37.69
N TRP A 57 51.37 1.11 36.76
CA TRP A 57 52.43 0.12 36.95
C TRP A 57 53.74 0.81 37.36
N ARG A 58 54.25 0.48 38.55
CA ARG A 58 55.48 1.09 39.09
C ARG A 58 56.77 0.61 38.41
N LYS A 59 56.78 -0.62 37.89
CA LYS A 59 57.92 -1.21 37.18
C LYS A 59 57.56 -1.29 35.70
N SER A 60 58.34 -0.62 34.85
CA SER A 60 58.16 -0.58 33.39
C SER A 60 56.77 -0.08 32.95
N PRO A 61 56.42 1.19 33.24
CA PRO A 61 55.12 1.73 32.89
C PRO A 61 54.91 1.73 31.36
N PRO A 62 53.83 1.13 30.85
CA PRO A 62 53.55 1.10 29.42
C PRO A 62 53.12 2.49 28.91
N PRO A 63 53.25 2.76 27.59
CA PRO A 63 52.65 3.96 26.99
C PRO A 63 51.16 4.08 27.34
N CYS A 64 50.69 5.26 27.72
CA CYS A 64 49.29 5.46 28.08
C CYS A 64 48.39 5.18 26.86
N ALA A 65 48.82 5.63 25.68
CA ALA A 65 48.15 5.33 24.41
C ALA A 65 48.03 3.83 24.10
N SER A 66 48.80 2.91 24.70
CA SER A 66 48.59 1.48 24.44
C SER A 66 47.54 0.86 25.37
N VAL A 67 47.34 1.40 26.56
CA VAL A 67 46.54 0.78 27.64
C VAL A 67 45.30 1.57 28.04
N ILE A 68 45.11 2.81 27.56
CA ILE A 68 43.95 3.62 27.89
C ILE A 68 42.65 2.94 27.44
N ALA A 69 41.65 2.95 28.33
CA ALA A 69 40.33 2.39 28.09
C ALA A 69 39.28 3.34 28.69
N PRO A 70 38.92 4.41 27.97
CA PRO A 70 37.92 5.37 28.41
C PRO A 70 36.53 4.72 28.48
N THR A 71 35.63 5.31 29.26
CA THR A 71 34.25 4.83 29.46
C THR A 71 33.25 5.83 28.90
N GLN A 72 32.37 6.39 29.73
CA GLN A 72 31.42 7.44 29.35
C GLN A 72 31.82 8.75 30.00
N TRP A 73 31.56 9.84 29.27
CA TRP A 73 31.66 11.20 29.81
C TRP A 73 30.58 11.44 30.86
N LYS A 74 30.93 12.23 31.87
CA LYS A 74 30.07 12.68 32.97
C LYS A 74 30.17 14.20 33.08
N GLY A 75 29.10 14.84 33.58
CA GLY A 75 29.07 16.29 33.72
C GLY A 75 29.07 17.01 32.38
N VAL A 76 28.17 16.59 31.48
CA VAL A 76 27.97 17.15 30.14
C VAL A 76 26.86 18.21 30.14
N ALA A 77 26.79 19.05 29.12
CA ALA A 77 25.70 20.01 28.95
C ALA A 77 24.43 19.31 28.46
N THR A 78 23.57 18.86 29.37
CA THR A 78 22.35 18.10 29.06
C THR A 78 21.26 18.91 28.36
N ASP A 79 21.46 20.21 28.21
CA ASP A 79 20.58 21.17 27.52
C ASP A 79 21.13 21.62 26.16
N VAL A 80 22.28 21.09 25.73
CA VAL A 80 22.88 21.38 24.41
C VAL A 80 23.26 20.07 23.70
N GLU A 81 22.41 19.66 22.77
CA GLU A 81 22.53 18.42 21.98
C GLU A 81 22.98 18.71 20.55
N ILE A 82 23.97 17.95 20.07
CA ILE A 82 24.55 18.01 18.73
C ILE A 82 24.66 16.57 18.21
N ASP A 83 24.05 16.29 17.06
CA ASP A 83 24.07 14.98 16.40
C ASP A 83 23.63 13.81 17.34
N GLY A 84 22.64 14.05 18.21
CA GLY A 84 22.14 13.03 19.16
C GLY A 84 22.97 12.86 20.44
N GLU A 85 24.00 13.68 20.64
CA GLU A 85 24.94 13.60 21.76
C GLU A 85 25.09 14.97 22.45
N PHE A 86 25.35 14.99 23.76
CA PHE A 86 25.47 16.22 24.55
C PHE A 86 26.87 16.81 24.50
N MET A 87 26.97 18.14 24.44
CA MET A 87 28.25 18.85 24.44
C MET A 87 29.05 18.64 25.72
N LEU A 88 30.37 18.55 25.59
CA LEU A 88 31.29 18.58 26.71
C LEU A 88 31.53 20.02 27.18
N ILE A 89 31.66 20.17 28.50
CA ILE A 89 31.97 21.43 29.19
C ILE A 89 33.26 21.28 30.01
N GLU A 90 33.83 22.38 30.50
CA GLU A 90 35.11 22.38 31.25
C GLU A 90 35.16 21.39 32.43
N ASP A 91 34.03 21.16 33.09
CA ASP A 91 33.91 20.22 34.23
C ASP A 91 33.66 18.77 33.80
N SER A 92 33.54 18.50 32.49
CA SER A 92 33.32 17.15 31.99
C SER A 92 34.50 16.23 32.31
N THR A 93 34.19 15.01 32.74
CA THR A 93 35.19 14.00 33.07
C THR A 93 34.84 12.66 32.44
N ILE A 94 35.87 11.85 32.14
CA ILE A 94 35.70 10.48 31.64
C ILE A 94 36.57 9.52 32.42
N THR A 95 35.97 8.44 32.92
CA THR A 95 36.71 7.44 33.70
C THR A 95 37.55 6.57 32.78
N CYS A 96 38.85 6.45 33.07
CA CYS A 96 39.71 5.44 32.45
C CYS A 96 39.63 4.13 33.26
N SER A 97 38.95 3.13 32.72
CA SER A 97 38.77 1.82 33.38
C SER A 97 40.10 1.12 33.68
N THR A 98 41.12 1.32 32.85
CA THR A 98 42.48 0.84 33.13
C THR A 98 43.05 1.49 34.38
N GLY A 99 42.94 2.81 34.54
CA GLY A 99 43.53 3.53 35.66
C GLY A 99 42.68 3.52 36.93
N GLY A 100 41.37 3.34 36.80
CA GLY A 100 40.40 3.59 37.87
C GLY A 100 40.34 5.06 38.29
N VAL A 101 40.76 5.98 37.42
CA VAL A 101 40.80 7.43 37.67
C VAL A 101 40.05 8.18 36.59
N ASP A 102 39.52 9.33 36.95
CA ASP A 102 38.88 10.24 36.01
C ASP A 102 39.93 11.08 35.29
N ILE A 103 39.75 11.20 33.98
CA ILE A 103 40.47 12.13 33.11
C ILE A 103 39.59 13.37 33.01
N GLY A 104 40.17 14.51 33.39
CA GLY A 104 39.52 15.81 33.31
C GLY A 104 40.06 16.65 32.16
N ILE A 105 39.39 17.77 31.93
CA ILE A 105 39.77 18.78 30.95
C ILE A 105 40.58 19.85 31.69
N ASP A 106 41.80 20.11 31.22
CA ASP A 106 42.73 21.09 31.81
C ASP A 106 42.65 22.42 31.08
N ASP A 107 42.34 22.38 29.77
CA ASP A 107 42.09 23.54 28.91
C ASP A 107 41.07 23.13 27.85
N THR A 108 39.98 23.88 27.71
CA THR A 108 38.90 23.64 26.76
C THR A 108 39.28 23.96 25.31
N ALA A 109 40.43 24.60 25.10
CA ALA A 109 40.87 25.25 23.85
C ALA A 109 39.93 26.37 23.38
N GLN A 110 38.98 26.78 24.22
CA GLN A 110 38.07 27.89 23.93
C GLN A 110 38.75 29.23 24.20
N MET A 111 38.73 30.12 23.20
CA MET A 111 39.41 31.41 23.30
C MET A 111 38.59 32.43 24.09
N ASP A 112 37.27 32.48 23.84
CA ASP A 112 36.33 33.37 24.52
C ASP A 112 35.03 32.62 24.88
N VAL A 113 34.39 32.99 25.99
CA VAL A 113 33.03 32.51 26.33
C VAL A 113 32.07 33.11 25.29
N PRO A 114 31.32 32.33 24.50
CA PRO A 114 30.53 32.83 23.39
C PRO A 114 29.32 33.58 23.95
N THR A 115 29.04 34.78 23.46
CA THR A 115 27.75 35.44 23.70
C THR A 115 26.63 34.84 22.87
N ASP A 116 27.00 34.12 21.81
CA ASP A 116 26.10 33.42 20.90
C ASP A 116 26.58 31.95 20.82
N LEU A 117 25.71 31.04 21.23
CA LEU A 117 25.84 29.61 20.89
C LEU A 117 25.93 29.50 19.36
N PRO A 118 26.61 28.48 18.79
CA PRO A 118 26.72 28.37 17.35
C PRO A 118 25.32 28.44 16.75
N ASP A 119 25.08 29.51 15.99
CA ASP A 119 23.94 29.60 15.10
C ASP A 119 23.99 28.35 14.21
N THR A 120 22.87 27.65 14.12
CA THR A 120 22.56 26.83 12.95
C THR A 120 22.55 27.78 11.76
N GLU A 121 23.72 28.14 11.20
CA GLU A 121 23.79 28.94 9.99
C GLU A 121 23.07 28.19 8.87
N ASN A 122 21.81 28.58 8.65
CA ASN A 122 20.92 28.26 7.54
C ASN A 122 20.77 26.77 7.23
N ALA A 123 20.23 25.99 8.18
CA ALA A 123 19.55 24.76 7.81
C ALA A 123 18.34 25.14 6.95
N ILE A 124 18.48 25.05 5.62
CA ILE A 124 17.43 25.39 4.66
C ILE A 124 16.54 24.17 4.46
N LEU A 125 15.22 24.36 4.53
CA LEU A 125 14.26 23.29 4.29
C LEU A 125 14.49 22.71 2.88
N LYS A 126 14.89 21.45 2.83
CA LYS A 126 15.18 20.76 1.57
C LYS A 126 13.91 20.39 0.82
N LYS A 127 14.02 20.29 -0.50
CA LYS A 127 12.89 19.95 -1.37
C LYS A 127 12.72 18.43 -1.50
N PHE A 128 11.53 17.96 -1.16
CA PHE A 128 11.11 16.57 -1.34
C PHE A 128 9.60 16.46 -1.34
N LEU A 129 9.06 15.34 -1.81
CA LEU A 129 7.65 15.01 -1.70
C LEU A 129 7.45 13.91 -0.66
N VAL A 130 6.33 13.96 0.04
CA VAL A 130 5.91 12.88 0.95
C VAL A 130 4.71 12.16 0.35
N ASN A 131 4.87 10.86 0.18
CA ASN A 131 3.88 9.98 -0.40
C ASN A 131 3.45 8.93 0.61
N ILE A 132 2.14 8.75 0.80
CA ILE A 132 1.61 7.66 1.62
C ILE A 132 1.45 6.42 0.75
N ARG A 133 1.83 5.24 1.28
CA ARG A 133 1.75 3.95 0.60
C ARG A 133 1.15 2.89 1.53
N ARG A 134 0.49 1.88 0.96
CA ARG A 134 0.09 0.68 1.72
C ARG A 134 1.29 -0.26 1.90
N PRO A 135 1.30 -1.10 2.95
CA PRO A 135 2.36 -2.09 3.15
C PRO A 135 2.25 -3.27 2.16
N ASP A 136 3.36 -3.96 1.94
CA ASP A 136 3.45 -5.10 1.01
C ASP A 136 2.58 -6.30 1.41
N ASP A 137 2.24 -6.42 2.70
CA ASP A 137 1.36 -7.46 3.23
C ASP A 137 -0.13 -7.10 3.24
N TYR A 138 -0.51 -6.00 2.58
CA TYR A 138 -1.90 -5.61 2.35
C TYR A 138 -2.69 -6.70 1.61
N LYS A 139 -3.90 -7.01 2.11
CA LYS A 139 -4.78 -8.04 1.51
C LYS A 139 -6.14 -7.51 1.09
N GLY A 140 -6.37 -6.20 1.23
CA GLY A 140 -7.64 -5.57 0.88
C GLY A 140 -8.57 -5.26 2.04
N GLU A 141 -8.03 -5.23 3.27
CA GLU A 141 -8.79 -5.05 4.52
C GLU A 141 -9.42 -3.65 4.67
N TYR A 142 -8.92 -2.69 3.91
CA TYR A 142 -9.39 -1.31 3.76
C TYR A 142 -9.12 -0.89 2.31
N GLY A 143 -9.78 0.14 1.80
CA GLY A 143 -9.49 0.61 0.45
C GLY A 143 -8.24 1.48 0.45
N PHE A 144 -7.29 1.17 -0.42
CA PHE A 144 -6.13 2.03 -0.64
C PHE A 144 -5.70 2.01 -2.10
N ASP A 145 -5.56 3.20 -2.68
CA ASP A 145 -5.20 3.35 -4.09
C ASP A 145 -4.33 4.59 -4.32
N TRP A 146 -3.44 4.53 -5.30
CA TRP A 146 -2.58 5.65 -5.68
C TRP A 146 -2.12 5.51 -7.12
N LEU A 147 -1.75 6.64 -7.73
CA LEU A 147 -1.18 6.63 -9.07
C LEU A 147 0.22 6.02 -9.03
N ARG A 148 0.37 4.82 -9.59
CA ARG A 148 1.65 4.11 -9.65
C ARG A 148 2.48 4.60 -10.83
N ASP A 149 3.81 4.62 -10.66
CA ASP A 149 4.71 5.04 -11.72
C ASP A 149 4.56 4.17 -12.97
N GLU A 150 4.44 2.85 -12.82
CA GLU A 150 4.26 1.93 -13.95
C GLU A 150 2.97 2.20 -14.74
N HIS A 151 1.97 2.85 -14.14
CA HIS A 151 0.75 3.20 -14.86
C HIS A 151 0.94 4.37 -15.83
N ILE A 152 1.96 5.21 -15.63
CA ILE A 152 2.12 6.48 -16.39
C ILE A 152 3.49 6.65 -17.04
N TYR A 153 4.49 5.88 -16.64
CA TYR A 153 5.83 5.91 -17.21
C TYR A 153 6.13 4.64 -18.02
N PRO A 154 6.92 4.74 -19.11
CA PRO A 154 7.25 3.62 -19.96
C PRO A 154 8.34 2.73 -19.35
N ILE A 155 7.97 1.94 -18.33
CA ILE A 155 8.92 1.07 -17.60
C ILE A 155 8.59 -0.41 -17.70
N GLU A 156 7.36 -0.77 -18.05
CA GLU A 156 6.96 -2.17 -18.20
C GLU A 156 7.15 -2.62 -19.64
N THR A 157 7.75 -3.80 -19.82
CA THR A 157 7.87 -4.40 -21.16
C THR A 157 6.57 -5.10 -21.51
N ILE A 158 5.82 -4.49 -22.42
CA ILE A 158 4.55 -5.03 -22.89
C ILE A 158 4.81 -5.91 -24.12
N GLY A 159 4.53 -7.20 -23.99
CA GLY A 159 4.72 -8.19 -25.06
C GLY A 159 3.71 -8.08 -26.18
N TYR A 160 2.43 -7.88 -25.84
CA TYR A 160 1.31 -7.82 -26.79
C TYR A 160 0.28 -6.78 -26.37
N ASP A 161 -0.46 -6.29 -27.36
CA ASP A 161 -1.62 -5.44 -27.13
C ASP A 161 -2.84 -6.29 -26.74
N ASN A 162 -3.78 -5.75 -25.95
CA ASN A 162 -5.01 -6.42 -25.47
C ASN A 162 -6.03 -6.77 -26.58
N ALA A 163 -5.69 -6.52 -27.83
CA ALA A 163 -6.63 -6.16 -28.88
C ALA A 163 -7.92 -6.98 -28.90
N GLY A 164 -9.04 -6.25 -28.93
CA GLY A 164 -10.38 -6.71 -29.33
C GLY A 164 -10.48 -7.13 -30.81
N SER A 165 -9.35 -7.35 -31.47
CA SER A 165 -9.23 -7.79 -32.86
C SER A 165 -8.35 -9.03 -32.90
N PRO A 166 -8.70 -10.07 -33.69
CA PRO A 166 -8.06 -11.39 -33.64
C PRO A 166 -6.56 -11.41 -34.01
N PHE A 167 -5.95 -10.28 -34.38
CA PHE A 167 -4.54 -10.19 -34.76
C PHE A 167 -3.90 -8.84 -34.38
N SER A 168 -3.58 -8.62 -33.10
CA SER A 168 -2.50 -7.71 -32.71
C SER A 168 -1.15 -8.45 -32.75
N GLY A 169 -0.12 -7.78 -33.27
CA GLY A 169 1.24 -8.31 -33.27
C GLY A 169 1.96 -8.07 -31.95
N PRO A 170 3.13 -8.72 -31.72
CA PRO A 170 3.95 -8.43 -30.57
C PRO A 170 4.41 -6.97 -30.57
N LEU A 171 4.29 -6.30 -29.43
CA LEU A 171 4.81 -4.96 -29.18
C LEU A 171 6.28 -5.05 -28.76
N ASN A 172 6.58 -5.82 -27.70
CA ASN A 172 7.88 -5.91 -27.03
C ASN A 172 8.52 -4.53 -26.78
N GLN A 173 7.73 -3.61 -26.22
CA GLN A 173 8.12 -2.22 -25.99
C GLN A 173 7.94 -1.84 -24.53
N GLN A 174 8.81 -0.95 -24.04
CA GLN A 174 8.59 -0.29 -22.76
C GLN A 174 7.47 0.74 -22.89
N LEU A 175 6.36 0.50 -22.20
CA LEU A 175 5.16 1.34 -22.23
C LEU A 175 4.62 1.53 -20.82
N ALA A 176 3.82 2.57 -20.64
CA ALA A 176 3.00 2.72 -19.45
C ALA A 176 1.92 1.63 -19.46
N VAL A 177 1.59 1.08 -18.29
CA VAL A 177 0.58 0.03 -18.18
C VAL A 177 -0.81 0.57 -18.53
N CYS A 178 -1.12 1.82 -18.18
CA CYS A 178 -2.33 2.48 -18.64
C CYS A 178 -2.12 3.00 -20.07
N LYS A 179 -3.06 2.68 -20.96
CA LYS A 179 -3.07 3.13 -22.36
C LYS A 179 -3.43 4.61 -22.51
N ASN A 180 -4.13 5.18 -21.52
CA ASN A 180 -4.52 6.60 -21.47
C ASN A 180 -3.98 7.28 -20.19
N PRO A 181 -2.64 7.41 -20.04
CA PRO A 181 -2.01 7.86 -18.80
C PRO A 181 -2.33 9.32 -18.45
N GLU A 182 -2.60 10.20 -19.42
CA GLU A 182 -2.95 11.60 -19.15
C GLU A 182 -4.35 11.75 -18.53
N ASP A 183 -5.31 10.94 -18.97
CA ASP A 183 -6.64 10.90 -18.36
C ASP A 183 -6.55 10.34 -16.94
N LEU A 184 -5.74 9.29 -16.75
CA LEU A 184 -5.49 8.72 -15.43
C LEU A 184 -4.83 9.74 -14.49
N LYS A 185 -3.82 10.49 -14.95
CA LYS A 185 -3.23 11.59 -14.16
C LYS A 185 -4.30 12.61 -13.74
N LYS A 186 -5.20 12.97 -14.65
CA LYS A 186 -6.28 13.92 -14.36
C LYS A 186 -7.24 13.39 -13.29
N GLU A 187 -7.57 12.10 -13.32
CA GLU A 187 -8.38 11.42 -12.28
C GLU A 187 -7.77 11.64 -10.90
N TYR A 188 -6.51 11.23 -10.71
CA TYR A 188 -5.85 11.30 -9.40
C TYR A 188 -5.43 12.73 -8.99
N LYS A 189 -5.36 13.68 -9.93
CA LYS A 189 -4.97 15.06 -9.65
C LYS A 189 -6.16 15.96 -9.32
N THR A 190 -7.32 15.72 -9.94
CA THR A 190 -8.41 16.72 -9.96
C THR A 190 -9.79 16.20 -9.59
N LYS A 191 -10.12 14.93 -9.85
CA LYS A 191 -11.47 14.44 -9.56
C LYS A 191 -11.57 14.11 -8.08
N ASP A 192 -12.51 14.78 -7.40
CA ASP A 192 -12.77 14.66 -5.96
C ASP A 192 -11.60 15.02 -5.02
N VAL A 193 -10.44 15.40 -5.56
CA VAL A 193 -9.28 15.84 -4.80
C VAL A 193 -9.55 17.22 -4.21
N VAL A 194 -9.62 17.29 -2.88
CA VAL A 194 -9.78 18.54 -2.15
C VAL A 194 -8.45 19.30 -2.18
N ASN A 195 -8.50 20.57 -2.60
CA ASN A 195 -7.36 21.48 -2.66
C ASN A 195 -6.10 20.88 -3.32
N PRO A 196 -6.09 20.55 -4.63
CA PRO A 196 -4.90 19.99 -5.28
C PRO A 196 -3.64 20.85 -5.06
N ILE A 197 -2.49 20.20 -4.86
CA ILE A 197 -1.21 20.85 -4.54
C ILE A 197 -0.16 20.63 -5.64
N THR A 198 0.88 21.45 -5.62
CA THR A 198 2.03 21.35 -6.53
C THR A 198 3.30 21.75 -5.78
N PRO A 199 3.74 20.93 -4.80
CA PRO A 199 4.85 21.28 -3.91
C PRO A 199 6.10 21.58 -4.72
N TYR A 200 6.72 22.74 -4.47
CA TYR A 200 7.90 23.19 -5.20
C TYR A 200 7.75 23.30 -6.73
N GLY A 201 6.53 23.27 -7.27
CA GLY A 201 6.28 23.23 -8.71
C GLY A 201 6.23 21.82 -9.32
N GLU A 202 6.39 20.78 -8.52
CA GLU A 202 6.31 19.38 -8.96
C GLU A 202 4.86 18.87 -9.00
N GLU A 203 4.58 17.97 -9.94
CA GLU A 203 3.27 17.31 -9.99
C GLU A 203 3.07 16.37 -8.81
N TYR A 204 1.91 16.48 -8.15
CA TYR A 204 1.58 15.64 -7.01
C TYR A 204 0.21 14.97 -7.20
N TYR A 205 0.17 13.68 -6.92
CA TYR A 205 -1.02 12.82 -7.05
C TYR A 205 -1.27 12.16 -5.69
N PRO A 206 -2.22 12.63 -4.87
CA PRO A 206 -2.45 12.06 -3.56
C PRO A 206 -2.94 10.62 -3.67
N ALA A 207 -2.53 9.79 -2.70
CA ALA A 207 -3.16 8.50 -2.48
C ALA A 207 -4.56 8.69 -1.90
N TRP A 208 -5.39 7.65 -2.02
CA TRP A 208 -6.74 7.56 -1.49
C TRP A 208 -6.83 6.44 -0.46
N LEU A 209 -7.42 6.74 0.69
CA LEU A 209 -7.72 5.80 1.76
C LEU A 209 -9.23 5.73 1.98
N SER A 210 -9.77 4.52 2.05
CA SER A 210 -11.16 4.24 2.40
C SER A 210 -11.18 3.33 3.63
N ILE A 211 -11.70 3.86 4.72
CA ILE A 211 -11.84 3.18 6.03
C ILE A 211 -13.23 3.44 6.59
N PHE A 212 -13.73 2.50 7.37
CA PHE A 212 -15.04 2.61 8.02
C PHE A 212 -14.99 3.63 9.16
N PRO A 213 -16.14 4.21 9.56
CA PRO A 213 -16.21 5.00 10.79
C PRO A 213 -16.11 4.09 12.02
N ASP A 214 -15.82 4.67 13.19
CA ASP A 214 -15.70 3.95 14.48
C ASP A 214 -17.07 3.50 15.03
N THR A 215 -17.66 2.55 14.32
CA THR A 215 -19.00 2.01 14.56
C THR A 215 -19.01 0.52 14.25
N THR A 216 -20.11 -0.16 14.54
CA THR A 216 -20.22 -1.62 14.37
C THR A 216 -20.47 -1.99 12.90
N TYR A 217 -19.40 -2.00 12.10
CA TYR A 217 -19.38 -2.56 10.75
C TYR A 217 -18.33 -3.67 10.63
N ASN A 218 -18.41 -4.45 9.54
CA ASN A 218 -17.45 -5.54 9.27
C ASN A 218 -16.05 -5.03 8.85
N GLY A 219 -15.93 -3.80 8.34
CA GLY A 219 -14.65 -3.25 7.90
C GLY A 219 -13.83 -2.59 9.02
N VAL A 220 -12.58 -2.25 8.71
CA VAL A 220 -11.67 -1.61 9.66
C VAL A 220 -11.82 -0.09 9.63
N ASN A 221 -11.69 0.55 10.79
CA ASN A 221 -11.68 2.01 10.93
C ASN A 221 -10.27 2.60 11.04
N GLN A 222 -9.23 1.80 10.82
CA GLN A 222 -7.85 2.24 10.87
C GLN A 222 -6.99 1.51 9.86
N ALA A 223 -5.94 2.18 9.37
CA ALA A 223 -4.95 1.62 8.47
C ALA A 223 -3.53 1.98 8.94
N LEU A 224 -2.64 0.98 8.94
CA LEU A 224 -1.20 1.14 9.18
C LEU A 224 -0.49 1.24 7.84
N LEU A 225 0.20 2.34 7.60
CA LEU A 225 0.69 2.75 6.30
C LEU A 225 2.18 3.08 6.32
N ASN A 226 2.77 3.00 5.12
CA ASN A 226 4.15 3.34 4.84
C ASN A 226 4.26 4.82 4.45
N ILE A 227 5.45 5.37 4.60
CA ILE A 227 5.83 6.66 4.02
C ILE A 227 6.93 6.44 2.99
N GLU A 228 6.76 7.04 1.82
CA GLU A 228 7.75 7.17 0.77
C GLU A 228 8.16 8.65 0.65
N ILE A 229 9.45 8.94 0.82
CA ILE A 229 10.03 10.27 0.57
C ILE A 229 10.64 10.26 -0.82
N GLU A 230 10.16 11.13 -1.71
CA GLU A 230 10.74 11.36 -3.03
C GLU A 230 11.64 12.60 -2.99
N ALA A 231 12.95 12.39 -3.10
CA ALA A 231 13.93 13.47 -3.04
C ALA A 231 13.96 14.25 -4.37
N ILE A 232 13.71 15.57 -4.30
CA ILE A 232 13.88 16.49 -5.44
C ILE A 232 15.34 17.00 -5.46
N GLU A 233 15.95 17.10 -4.29
CA GLU A 233 17.37 17.39 -4.11
C GLU A 233 17.97 16.51 -2.99
N PRO A 234 19.31 16.42 -2.87
CA PRO A 234 19.94 15.56 -1.87
C PRO A 234 19.49 15.87 -0.44
N LEU A 235 18.99 14.84 0.25
CA LEU A 235 18.51 14.92 1.63
C LEU A 235 19.56 14.41 2.63
N VAL A 236 19.55 15.00 3.81
CA VAL A 236 20.33 14.56 4.98
C VAL A 236 19.41 14.55 6.20
N GLY A 237 19.72 13.71 7.19
CA GLY A 237 19.00 13.75 8.47
C GLY A 237 19.31 15.05 9.20
N ASP A 238 18.34 15.97 9.24
CA ASP A 238 18.41 17.23 9.96
C ASP A 238 17.22 17.35 10.94
N ALA A 239 16.98 18.56 11.47
CA ALA A 239 15.90 18.82 12.40
C ALA A 239 14.50 18.93 11.75
N THR A 240 14.38 18.69 10.43
CA THR A 240 13.11 18.79 9.71
C THR A 240 12.09 17.83 10.29
N LYS A 241 10.89 18.35 10.56
CA LYS A 241 9.73 17.57 11.03
C LYS A 241 8.74 17.40 9.90
N ILE A 242 8.23 16.18 9.75
CA ILE A 242 7.07 15.87 8.92
C ILE A 242 5.84 15.90 9.83
N ILE A 243 4.89 16.78 9.55
CA ILE A 243 3.71 17.05 10.38
C ILE A 243 2.45 16.66 9.59
N PHE A 244 1.56 15.92 10.24
CA PHE A 244 0.29 15.48 9.66
C PHE A 244 -0.85 16.31 10.26
N GLU A 245 -1.59 17.02 9.42
CA GLU A 245 -2.71 17.87 9.84
C GLU A 245 -3.99 17.44 9.13
N SER A 246 -5.01 17.08 9.91
CA SER A 246 -6.37 16.91 9.39
C SER A 246 -7.26 18.06 9.87
N PRO A 247 -8.07 18.66 8.98
CA PRO A 247 -9.08 19.64 9.38
C PRO A 247 -10.30 18.99 10.05
N ASN A 248 -10.41 17.65 10.04
CA ASN A 248 -11.52 16.92 10.64
C ASN A 248 -11.06 16.20 11.90
N ASP A 249 -11.63 16.55 13.05
CA ASP A 249 -11.30 15.97 14.36
C ASP A 249 -11.55 14.45 14.45
N SER A 250 -12.34 13.90 13.52
CA SER A 250 -12.61 12.46 13.47
C SER A 250 -11.47 11.67 12.80
N LEU A 251 -10.50 12.33 12.16
CA LEU A 251 -9.34 11.70 11.53
C LEU A 251 -8.10 11.90 12.38
N ILE A 252 -7.65 10.81 13.00
CA ILE A 252 -6.50 10.80 13.89
C ILE A 252 -5.31 10.16 13.17
N VAL A 253 -4.20 10.87 13.11
CA VAL A 253 -2.93 10.38 12.57
C VAL A 253 -1.96 10.16 13.72
N THR A 254 -1.42 8.94 13.82
CA THR A 254 -0.47 8.56 14.89
C THR A 254 0.81 7.97 14.29
N PRO A 255 2.00 8.52 14.60
CA PRO A 255 2.20 9.77 15.32
C PRO A 255 1.75 10.98 14.48
N SER A 256 1.44 12.12 15.13
CA SER A 256 1.04 13.35 14.43
C SER A 256 2.21 14.07 13.76
N GLN A 257 3.44 13.68 14.10
CA GLN A 257 4.67 14.15 13.46
C GLN A 257 5.77 13.09 13.54
N ILE A 258 6.70 13.09 12.60
CA ILE A 258 7.88 12.22 12.55
C ILE A 258 9.08 13.06 12.12
N SER A 259 10.28 12.80 12.65
CA SER A 259 11.48 13.49 12.14
C SER A 259 11.86 12.98 10.74
N LEU A 260 12.37 13.86 9.87
CA LEU A 260 12.82 13.44 8.54
C LEU A 260 13.92 12.39 8.63
N SER A 261 14.82 12.49 9.62
CA SER A 261 15.91 11.54 9.84
C SER A 261 15.43 10.11 10.11
N GLU A 262 14.27 9.92 10.74
CA GLU A 262 13.65 8.59 10.92
C GLU A 262 13.11 8.00 9.61
N LEU A 263 12.85 8.84 8.60
CA LEU A 263 12.27 8.43 7.31
C LEU A 263 13.32 8.27 6.20
N LEU A 264 14.55 8.73 6.43
CA LEU A 264 15.69 8.55 5.52
C LEU A 264 16.38 7.21 5.77
N ALA A 265 15.65 6.12 5.50
CA ALA A 265 16.16 4.75 5.56
C ALA A 265 17.17 4.45 4.43
N GLU A 266 17.05 3.31 3.74
CA GLU A 266 17.91 3.02 2.59
C GLU A 266 17.45 3.80 1.35
N LYS A 267 18.38 4.58 0.78
CA LYS A 267 18.15 5.31 -0.47
C LYS A 267 18.01 4.33 -1.64
N GLN A 268 16.90 4.44 -2.36
CA GLN A 268 16.61 3.67 -3.57
C GLN A 268 16.64 4.59 -4.80
N THR A 269 17.12 4.09 -5.92
CA THR A 269 17.03 4.77 -7.22
C THR A 269 16.10 3.98 -8.13
N LYS A 270 15.01 4.61 -8.58
CA LYS A 270 14.04 4.02 -9.51
C LYS A 270 14.20 4.64 -10.89
N ASP A 271 14.43 3.82 -11.90
CA ASP A 271 14.46 4.25 -13.30
C ASP A 271 13.03 4.29 -13.85
N LEU A 272 12.63 5.44 -14.39
CA LEU A 272 11.33 5.69 -15.00
C LEU A 272 11.37 5.66 -16.53
N GLY A 273 12.47 5.18 -17.12
CA GLY A 273 12.73 5.12 -18.56
C GLY A 273 13.11 6.47 -19.16
N ILE A 274 12.50 7.55 -18.68
CA ILE A 274 12.76 8.94 -19.12
C ILE A 274 13.50 9.79 -18.09
N THR A 275 13.48 9.38 -16.82
CA THR A 275 14.10 10.06 -15.69
C THR A 275 14.36 9.05 -14.57
N THR A 276 15.01 9.49 -13.50
CA THR A 276 15.22 8.67 -12.30
C THR A 276 14.62 9.36 -11.08
N LYS A 277 14.02 8.60 -10.18
CA LYS A 277 13.59 9.07 -8.86
C LYS A 277 14.51 8.52 -7.78
N GLU A 278 14.80 9.35 -6.78
CA GLU A 278 15.48 8.94 -5.56
C GLU A 278 14.45 8.86 -4.43
N LEU A 279 14.32 7.69 -3.83
CA LEU A 279 13.23 7.37 -2.91
C LEU A 279 13.78 6.80 -1.59
N TYR A 280 13.08 7.08 -0.50
CA TYR A 280 13.28 6.41 0.79
C TYR A 280 11.92 5.88 1.24
N VAL A 281 11.83 4.58 1.52
CA VAL A 281 10.59 3.95 1.99
C VAL A 281 10.78 3.49 3.42
N THR A 282 9.89 3.91 4.30
CA THR A 282 9.83 3.44 5.68
C THR A 282 8.48 2.82 5.94
N GLU A 283 8.49 1.54 6.31
CA GLU A 283 7.29 0.73 6.39
C GLU A 283 6.55 0.90 7.72
N LYS A 284 5.21 0.94 7.66
CA LYS A 284 4.31 0.83 8.81
C LYS A 284 4.60 1.85 9.92
N VAL A 285 4.83 3.10 9.53
CA VAL A 285 5.23 4.19 10.43
C VAL A 285 4.10 5.11 10.86
N ILE A 286 2.99 5.14 10.11
CA ILE A 286 1.82 5.95 10.46
C ILE A 286 0.56 5.09 10.52
N THR A 287 -0.27 5.35 11.52
CA THR A 287 -1.63 4.81 11.62
C THR A 287 -2.61 5.95 11.42
N ILE A 288 -3.56 5.75 10.51
CA ILE A 288 -4.67 6.69 10.27
C ILE A 288 -5.94 6.00 10.74
N LYS A 289 -6.66 6.65 11.64
CA LYS A 289 -7.89 6.13 12.25
C LYS A 289 -9.03 7.13 12.08
N CYS A 290 -10.20 6.61 11.71
CA CYS A 290 -11.45 7.35 11.82
C CYS A 290 -12.06 7.04 13.18
N GLU A 291 -12.11 8.02 14.08
CA GLU A 291 -12.67 7.94 15.44
C GLU A 291 -13.75 9.00 15.63
N GLY A 292 -14.84 8.68 16.31
CA GLY A 292 -15.95 9.62 16.46
C GLY A 292 -16.93 9.57 15.29
N ASN A 293 -17.19 10.72 14.65
CA ASN A 293 -18.28 10.82 13.67
C ASN A 293 -17.86 10.31 12.28
N PRO A 294 -18.81 9.78 11.49
CA PRO A 294 -18.57 9.52 10.07
C PRO A 294 -18.20 10.79 9.29
N LEU A 295 -17.47 10.60 8.21
CA LEU A 295 -17.05 11.65 7.29
C LEU A 295 -18.15 11.90 6.26
N GLU A 296 -18.81 13.05 6.38
CA GLU A 296 -19.91 13.47 5.48
C GLU A 296 -19.45 13.80 4.05
N ALA A 297 -18.17 14.11 3.88
CA ALA A 297 -17.53 14.42 2.60
C ALA A 297 -16.09 13.91 2.61
N HIS A 298 -15.48 13.79 1.42
CA HIS A 298 -14.06 13.46 1.30
C HIS A 298 -13.23 14.46 2.12
N GLN A 299 -12.24 13.94 2.83
CA GLN A 299 -11.35 14.72 3.68
C GLN A 299 -9.91 14.64 3.17
N GLU A 300 -9.09 15.59 3.61
CA GLU A 300 -7.66 15.60 3.36
C GLU A 300 -6.89 15.47 4.68
N ILE A 301 -5.76 14.77 4.62
CA ILE A 301 -4.69 14.87 5.61
C ILE A 301 -3.53 15.53 4.91
N LYS A 302 -3.21 16.76 5.32
CA LYS A 302 -2.12 17.54 4.77
C LYS A 302 -0.81 17.15 5.43
N ILE A 303 0.25 17.11 4.65
CA ILE A 303 1.58 16.73 5.11
C ILE A 303 2.50 17.92 4.90
N TYR A 304 3.01 18.44 6.01
CA TYR A 304 3.92 19.58 6.01
C TYR A 304 5.33 19.15 6.39
N ALA A 305 6.33 19.75 5.76
CA ALA A 305 7.69 19.74 6.25
C ALA A 305 7.98 21.07 6.94
N GLU A 306 8.56 21.03 8.15
CA GLU A 306 8.90 22.22 8.91
C GLU A 306 10.34 22.16 9.43
N LEU A 307 11.11 23.22 9.17
CA LEU A 307 12.47 23.43 9.67
C LEU A 307 12.65 24.90 10.02
N ASP A 308 13.09 25.21 11.25
CA ASP A 308 13.38 26.57 11.72
C ASP A 308 12.26 27.60 11.45
N GLY A 309 11.00 27.16 11.47
CA GLY A 309 9.81 27.99 11.23
C GLY A 309 9.43 28.18 9.75
N GLU A 310 10.26 27.71 8.81
CA GLU A 310 9.86 27.52 7.41
C GLU A 310 8.98 26.27 7.31
N LYS A 311 7.80 26.39 6.70
CA LYS A 311 6.81 25.32 6.58
C LYS A 311 6.29 25.24 5.15
N GLU A 312 6.36 24.07 4.54
CA GLU A 312 5.89 23.81 3.17
C GLU A 312 4.97 22.58 3.14
N GLU A 313 3.90 22.62 2.35
CA GLU A 313 3.03 21.46 2.10
C GLU A 313 3.72 20.54 1.09
N VAL A 314 4.26 19.41 1.56
CA VAL A 314 5.09 18.47 0.79
C VAL A 314 4.33 17.21 0.36
N GLY A 315 3.10 17.04 0.83
CA GLY A 315 2.28 15.89 0.48
C GLY A 315 0.87 15.95 1.03
N LYS A 316 0.07 14.95 0.65
CA LYS A 316 -1.34 14.83 1.04
C LYS A 316 -1.83 13.40 0.90
N LEU A 317 -2.75 13.01 1.80
CA LEU A 317 -3.59 11.83 1.63
C LEU A 317 -5.06 12.27 1.55
N MET A 318 -5.79 11.72 0.57
CA MET A 318 -7.24 11.82 0.51
C MET A 318 -7.89 10.69 1.32
N VAL A 319 -8.92 11.02 2.09
CA VAL A 319 -9.73 10.03 2.82
C VAL A 319 -11.16 10.07 2.29
N TYR A 320 -11.61 8.92 1.81
CA TYR A 320 -12.92 8.73 1.20
C TYR A 320 -14.05 8.94 2.23
N ASN A 321 -15.20 9.47 1.81
CA ASN A 321 -16.29 9.76 2.73
C ASN A 321 -16.95 8.46 3.18
N ASN A 322 -17.31 8.36 4.46
CA ASN A 322 -17.78 7.10 5.05
C ASN A 322 -19.06 7.23 5.87
N ASN A 323 -19.83 8.30 5.64
CA ASN A 323 -21.17 8.52 6.18
C ASN A 323 -22.26 7.62 5.57
N ALA A 324 -22.01 7.05 4.39
CA ALA A 324 -22.94 6.15 3.70
C ALA A 324 -22.26 4.80 3.41
N ILE A 325 -22.63 3.79 4.20
CA ILE A 325 -22.16 2.41 4.09
C ILE A 325 -23.28 1.57 3.46
N ALA A 326 -22.96 0.91 2.36
CA ALA A 326 -23.88 0.02 1.66
C ALA A 326 -23.82 -1.40 2.24
N THR A 327 -24.91 -2.14 2.08
CA THR A 327 -24.96 -3.58 2.30
C THR A 327 -25.19 -4.31 0.98
N ALA A 328 -24.34 -5.29 0.68
CA ALA A 328 -24.53 -6.27 -0.39
C ALA A 328 -24.95 -7.61 0.21
N ASN A 329 -26.00 -8.23 -0.33
CA ASN A 329 -26.42 -9.57 0.09
C ASN A 329 -25.99 -10.58 -0.98
N VAL A 330 -25.07 -11.49 -0.63
CA VAL A 330 -24.62 -12.55 -1.52
C VAL A 330 -25.25 -13.87 -1.11
N ILE A 331 -25.96 -14.50 -2.04
CA ILE A 331 -26.45 -15.87 -1.89
C ILE A 331 -25.42 -16.80 -2.53
N ALA A 332 -24.64 -17.50 -1.71
CA ALA A 332 -23.66 -18.48 -2.14
C ALA A 332 -24.37 -19.83 -2.38
N VAL A 333 -24.67 -20.13 -3.65
CA VAL A 333 -25.43 -21.31 -4.05
C VAL A 333 -24.50 -22.44 -4.48
N ASN A 334 -24.45 -23.53 -3.72
CA ASN A 334 -23.73 -24.73 -4.15
C ASN A 334 -24.64 -25.58 -5.04
N VAL A 335 -24.29 -25.70 -6.32
CA VAL A 335 -25.08 -26.44 -7.30
C VAL A 335 -24.69 -27.91 -7.22
N ILE A 336 -25.65 -28.78 -6.90
CA ILE A 336 -25.46 -30.22 -6.80
C ILE A 336 -26.00 -30.88 -8.06
N ILE A 337 -25.13 -31.62 -8.77
CA ILE A 337 -25.45 -32.36 -10.00
C ILE A 337 -24.82 -33.75 -9.91
N ASP A 338 -25.58 -34.80 -10.21
CA ASP A 338 -25.19 -36.20 -10.02
C ASP A 338 -24.66 -36.49 -8.60
N GLY A 339 -25.25 -35.87 -7.59
CA GLY A 339 -24.85 -35.94 -6.19
C GLY A 339 -23.51 -35.27 -5.87
N MET A 340 -22.88 -34.61 -6.84
CA MET A 340 -21.59 -33.94 -6.65
C MET A 340 -21.78 -32.50 -6.19
N ARG A 341 -21.15 -32.17 -5.06
CA ARG A 341 -21.12 -30.83 -4.47
C ARG A 341 -19.77 -30.15 -4.73
N ALA A 342 -19.77 -28.85 -5.03
CA ALA A 342 -18.53 -28.07 -5.15
C ALA A 342 -17.79 -27.96 -3.81
N ILE A 343 -16.47 -28.20 -3.83
CA ILE A 343 -15.61 -27.97 -2.66
C ILE A 343 -15.10 -26.54 -2.73
N LEU A 344 -15.66 -25.68 -1.90
CA LEU A 344 -15.36 -24.25 -1.91
C LEU A 344 -14.06 -23.95 -1.17
N ASN A 345 -13.31 -22.94 -1.61
CA ASN A 345 -12.18 -22.41 -0.86
C ASN A 345 -12.67 -21.95 0.53
N PRO A 346 -12.10 -22.42 1.65
CA PRO A 346 -12.61 -22.13 2.99
C PRO A 346 -12.61 -20.64 3.35
N ASN A 347 -11.82 -19.82 2.67
CA ASN A 347 -11.69 -18.39 2.94
C ASN A 347 -12.63 -17.50 2.11
N TYR A 348 -13.44 -18.06 1.20
CA TYR A 348 -14.25 -17.25 0.28
C TYR A 348 -15.12 -16.21 1.00
N LYS A 349 -15.76 -16.59 2.12
CA LYS A 349 -16.55 -15.65 2.92
C LYS A 349 -15.69 -14.57 3.54
N THR A 350 -14.53 -14.93 4.08
CA THR A 350 -13.61 -13.96 4.68
C THR A 350 -13.18 -12.93 3.63
N THR A 351 -12.78 -13.39 2.44
CA THR A 351 -12.32 -12.51 1.38
C THR A 351 -13.42 -11.56 0.90
N ILE A 352 -14.65 -12.05 0.71
CA ILE A 352 -15.77 -11.18 0.32
C ILE A 352 -16.08 -10.17 1.42
N LYS A 353 -16.21 -10.62 2.67
CA LYS A 353 -16.70 -9.80 3.78
C LYS A 353 -15.68 -8.80 4.32
N TYR A 354 -14.37 -9.09 4.18
CA TYR A 354 -13.32 -8.37 4.89
C TYR A 354 -12.11 -7.98 4.05
N GLU A 355 -11.95 -8.44 2.81
CA GLU A 355 -10.72 -8.22 2.03
C GLU A 355 -10.98 -7.68 0.60
N SER A 356 -12.23 -7.47 0.21
CA SER A 356 -12.56 -7.02 -1.16
C SER A 356 -13.57 -5.87 -1.16
N THR A 357 -14.86 -6.17 -0.97
CA THR A 357 -15.95 -5.17 -1.05
C THR A 357 -15.84 -4.06 0.00
N VAL A 358 -15.18 -4.33 1.13
CA VAL A 358 -14.90 -3.33 2.17
C VAL A 358 -14.02 -2.18 1.68
N GLN A 359 -13.23 -2.38 0.62
CA GLN A 359 -12.44 -1.30 0.01
C GLN A 359 -13.33 -0.16 -0.48
N SER A 360 -14.53 -0.49 -0.94
CA SER A 360 -15.55 0.43 -1.45
C SER A 360 -16.60 0.80 -0.40
N LEU A 361 -16.36 0.55 0.90
CA LEU A 361 -17.31 0.77 1.98
C LEU A 361 -18.64 0.02 1.80
N ILE A 362 -18.55 -1.20 1.26
CA ILE A 362 -19.68 -2.12 1.12
C ILE A 362 -19.51 -3.23 2.15
N GLN A 363 -20.48 -3.34 3.05
CA GLN A 363 -20.59 -4.49 3.94
C GLN A 363 -21.30 -5.63 3.22
N THR A 364 -20.62 -6.76 3.08
CA THR A 364 -21.25 -7.93 2.49
C THR A 364 -21.78 -8.88 3.55
N GLU A 365 -23.00 -9.37 3.36
CA GLU A 365 -23.55 -10.52 4.09
C GLU A 365 -23.69 -11.71 3.14
N VAL A 366 -23.25 -12.89 3.61
CA VAL A 366 -23.21 -14.11 2.78
C VAL A 366 -24.13 -15.17 3.37
N PHE A 367 -25.09 -15.62 2.57
CA PHE A 367 -26.04 -16.66 2.91
C PHE A 367 -25.76 -17.91 2.07
N ASP A 368 -25.62 -19.07 2.71
CA ASP A 368 -25.44 -20.33 1.98
C ASP A 368 -26.79 -20.87 1.49
N ASP A 369 -26.78 -21.46 0.30
CA ASP A 369 -27.88 -22.26 -0.22
C ASP A 369 -27.34 -23.49 -0.95
N ASP A 370 -28.17 -24.54 -1.01
CA ASP A 370 -27.90 -25.75 -1.79
C ASP A 370 -28.97 -25.91 -2.85
N PHE A 371 -28.53 -26.06 -4.09
CA PHE A 371 -29.44 -26.23 -5.22
C PHE A 371 -29.21 -27.57 -5.91
N ASP A 372 -30.02 -28.55 -5.51
CA ASP A 372 -29.96 -29.93 -5.99
C ASP A 372 -30.77 -30.10 -7.30
N ILE A 373 -30.05 -30.13 -8.43
CA ILE A 373 -30.60 -30.33 -9.76
C ILE A 373 -31.21 -31.74 -9.93
N ASP A 374 -30.67 -32.74 -9.24
CA ASP A 374 -31.12 -34.12 -9.33
C ASP A 374 -32.52 -34.28 -8.73
N SER A 375 -32.81 -33.50 -7.68
CA SER A 375 -34.10 -33.49 -6.98
C SER A 375 -35.24 -32.80 -7.76
N LEU A 376 -34.92 -32.03 -8.81
CA LEU A 376 -35.91 -31.26 -9.57
C LEU A 376 -36.83 -32.16 -10.42
N PRO A 377 -38.10 -31.75 -10.64
CA PRO A 377 -39.07 -32.58 -11.33
C PRO A 377 -38.76 -32.72 -12.83
N ASP A 378 -38.44 -33.94 -13.29
CA ASP A 378 -38.17 -34.26 -14.70
C ASP A 378 -39.36 -33.99 -15.64
N THR A 379 -40.56 -33.78 -15.09
CA THR A 379 -41.73 -33.36 -15.86
C THR A 379 -41.71 -31.89 -16.26
N ASP A 380 -40.89 -31.05 -15.62
CA ASP A 380 -40.72 -29.64 -16.01
C ASP A 380 -39.85 -29.57 -17.28
N PRO A 381 -40.31 -28.89 -18.34
CA PRO A 381 -39.57 -28.80 -19.60
C PRO A 381 -38.18 -28.17 -19.49
N ASP A 382 -37.99 -27.18 -18.60
CA ASP A 382 -36.69 -26.51 -18.43
C ASP A 382 -35.72 -27.42 -17.66
N VAL A 383 -36.21 -28.18 -16.66
CA VAL A 383 -35.40 -29.18 -15.93
C VAL A 383 -34.92 -30.26 -16.89
N LYS A 384 -35.85 -30.82 -17.68
CA LYS A 384 -35.53 -31.84 -18.67
C LYS A 384 -34.51 -31.31 -19.69
N LYS A 385 -34.73 -30.10 -20.21
CA LYS A 385 -33.81 -29.46 -21.15
C LYS A 385 -32.41 -29.27 -20.54
N PHE A 386 -32.30 -28.79 -19.30
CA PHE A 386 -31.00 -28.63 -18.64
C PHE A 386 -30.26 -29.97 -18.52
N LYS A 387 -30.96 -31.03 -18.08
CA LYS A 387 -30.37 -32.37 -17.97
C LYS A 387 -29.94 -32.92 -19.32
N ASP A 388 -30.78 -32.79 -20.35
CA ASP A 388 -30.47 -33.20 -21.72
C ASP A 388 -29.28 -32.41 -22.31
N ASP A 389 -29.20 -31.10 -22.05
CA ASP A 389 -28.16 -30.24 -22.62
C ASP A 389 -26.80 -30.39 -21.95
N PHE A 390 -26.75 -30.67 -20.64
CA PHE A 390 -25.52 -30.62 -19.84
C PHE A 390 -25.20 -31.92 -19.11
N VAL A 391 -26.16 -32.51 -18.40
CA VAL A 391 -25.91 -33.71 -17.57
C VAL A 391 -25.63 -34.93 -18.45
N THR A 392 -26.46 -35.18 -19.47
CA THR A 392 -26.25 -36.32 -20.37
C THR A 392 -24.98 -36.21 -21.22
N LYS A 393 -24.37 -35.03 -21.27
CA LYS A 393 -23.10 -34.76 -21.98
C LYS A 393 -21.89 -34.81 -21.05
N ASN A 394 -22.00 -35.52 -19.92
CA ASN A 394 -20.94 -35.66 -18.92
C ASN A 394 -20.45 -34.33 -18.34
N LEU A 395 -21.29 -33.30 -18.30
CA LEU A 395 -20.99 -32.00 -17.69
C LEU A 395 -19.79 -31.26 -18.32
N ASP A 396 -19.41 -31.61 -19.54
CA ASP A 396 -18.49 -30.81 -20.34
C ASP A 396 -19.29 -29.79 -21.16
N ILE A 397 -19.24 -28.53 -20.72
CA ILE A 397 -19.93 -27.42 -21.39
C ILE A 397 -19.11 -26.88 -22.58
N GLY A 398 -17.90 -27.39 -22.80
CA GLY A 398 -16.98 -26.92 -23.82
C GLY A 398 -16.42 -25.52 -23.53
N PRO A 399 -15.55 -25.01 -24.41
CA PRO A 399 -14.77 -23.80 -24.14
C PRO A 399 -15.39 -22.51 -24.70
N GLN A 400 -16.48 -22.61 -25.46
CA GLN A 400 -17.05 -21.44 -26.13
C GLN A 400 -17.89 -20.63 -25.15
N PHE A 401 -17.72 -19.30 -25.18
CA PHE A 401 -18.49 -18.37 -24.34
C PHE A 401 -20.00 -18.64 -24.38
N ASN A 402 -20.59 -18.86 -25.58
CA ASN A 402 -22.02 -19.12 -25.72
C ASN A 402 -22.50 -20.37 -24.97
N SER A 403 -21.67 -21.41 -24.86
CA SER A 403 -22.01 -22.62 -24.12
C SER A 403 -21.96 -22.39 -22.61
N VAL A 404 -20.92 -21.69 -22.14
CA VAL A 404 -20.72 -21.33 -20.73
C VAL A 404 -21.79 -20.37 -20.24
N ASN A 405 -22.06 -19.32 -21.02
CA ASN A 405 -23.16 -18.39 -20.80
C ASN A 405 -24.52 -19.11 -20.86
N GLY A 406 -24.68 -20.05 -21.79
CA GLY A 406 -25.86 -20.92 -21.86
C GLY A 406 -26.07 -21.69 -20.56
N PHE A 407 -25.02 -22.25 -19.97
CA PHE A 407 -25.10 -22.97 -18.70
C PHE A 407 -25.60 -22.06 -17.56
N LEU A 408 -24.96 -20.89 -17.37
CA LEU A 408 -25.37 -19.91 -16.35
C LEU A 408 -26.84 -19.49 -16.53
N ASN A 409 -27.24 -19.12 -17.74
CA ASN A 409 -28.61 -18.68 -18.02
C ASN A 409 -29.68 -19.75 -17.75
N ASN A 410 -29.40 -21.03 -18.08
CA ASN A 410 -30.35 -22.10 -17.75
C ASN A 410 -30.36 -22.39 -16.25
N LEU A 411 -29.22 -22.27 -15.56
CA LEU A 411 -29.13 -22.42 -14.11
C LEU A 411 -29.94 -21.32 -13.37
N VAL A 412 -29.77 -20.06 -13.77
CA VAL A 412 -30.54 -18.91 -13.25
C VAL A 412 -32.04 -19.17 -13.43
N ARG A 413 -32.48 -19.58 -14.63
CA ARG A 413 -33.89 -19.92 -14.89
C ARG A 413 -34.43 -21.02 -13.98
N LEU A 414 -33.64 -22.05 -13.70
CA LEU A 414 -34.05 -23.12 -12.78
C LEU A 414 -34.12 -22.60 -11.35
N TYR A 415 -33.18 -21.78 -10.92
CA TYR A 415 -33.17 -21.19 -9.58
C TYR A 415 -34.35 -20.21 -9.39
N ASP A 416 -34.73 -19.42 -10.39
CA ASP A 416 -35.95 -18.60 -10.38
C ASP A 416 -37.25 -19.42 -10.23
N LYS A 417 -37.23 -20.70 -10.61
CA LYS A 417 -38.37 -21.60 -10.39
C LYS A 417 -38.33 -22.29 -9.04
N TYR A 418 -37.16 -22.76 -8.61
CA TYR A 418 -37.05 -23.76 -7.54
C TYR A 418 -36.11 -23.37 -6.38
N GLY A 419 -35.30 -22.33 -6.55
CA GLY A 419 -34.33 -21.88 -5.56
C GLY A 419 -35.00 -21.36 -4.28
N HIS A 420 -34.32 -21.52 -3.15
CA HIS A 420 -34.86 -21.15 -1.85
C HIS A 420 -34.90 -19.63 -1.63
N TYR A 421 -33.83 -18.93 -2.00
CA TYR A 421 -33.72 -17.47 -1.83
C TYR A 421 -34.16 -16.65 -3.05
N LYS A 422 -34.76 -17.32 -4.04
CA LYS A 422 -35.12 -16.72 -5.32
C LYS A 422 -35.94 -15.43 -5.16
N PRO A 423 -35.69 -14.39 -5.96
CA PRO A 423 -36.52 -13.20 -5.97
C PRO A 423 -37.92 -13.50 -6.53
N VAL A 424 -38.90 -12.65 -6.20
CA VAL A 424 -40.26 -12.75 -6.77
C VAL A 424 -40.27 -12.30 -8.23
N THR A 425 -39.44 -11.32 -8.57
CA THR A 425 -39.33 -10.74 -9.91
C THR A 425 -38.47 -11.59 -10.85
N GLY A 426 -37.42 -12.21 -10.32
CA GLY A 426 -36.39 -12.98 -11.05
C GLY A 426 -35.00 -12.49 -10.64
N ILE A 427 -33.95 -13.30 -10.80
CA ILE A 427 -32.57 -12.94 -10.39
C ILE A 427 -32.02 -11.74 -11.18
N GLU A 428 -32.29 -11.66 -12.47
CA GLU A 428 -31.77 -10.57 -13.31
C GLU A 428 -32.69 -9.35 -13.36
N GLU A 429 -33.84 -9.43 -12.68
CA GLU A 429 -34.87 -8.40 -12.73
C GLU A 429 -34.66 -7.36 -11.63
N PHE A 430 -35.10 -6.14 -11.91
CA PHE A 430 -35.11 -5.07 -10.90
C PHE A 430 -36.05 -5.44 -9.74
N GLY A 431 -35.78 -4.87 -8.55
CA GLY A 431 -36.66 -4.99 -7.39
C GLY A 431 -36.17 -5.93 -6.28
N HIS A 432 -34.92 -6.39 -6.36
CA HIS A 432 -34.22 -7.02 -5.24
C HIS A 432 -32.75 -6.56 -5.17
N ASN A 433 -32.11 -6.91 -4.05
CA ASN A 433 -30.81 -6.42 -3.60
C ASN A 433 -29.85 -7.58 -3.29
N LYS A 434 -29.86 -8.60 -4.14
CA LYS A 434 -29.17 -9.87 -3.92
C LYS A 434 -28.33 -10.23 -5.13
N THR A 435 -27.05 -10.50 -4.90
CA THR A 435 -26.16 -11.16 -5.86
C THR A 435 -26.20 -12.67 -5.60
N PHE A 436 -26.31 -13.47 -6.65
CA PHE A 436 -26.32 -14.93 -6.60
C PHE A 436 -24.99 -15.45 -7.13
N LEU A 437 -24.19 -16.00 -6.22
CA LEU A 437 -22.90 -16.59 -6.53
C LEU A 437 -23.02 -18.11 -6.56
N PHE A 438 -23.15 -18.66 -7.75
CA PHE A 438 -23.23 -20.10 -7.98
C PHE A 438 -21.84 -20.75 -7.95
N TYR A 439 -21.76 -21.93 -7.36
CA TYR A 439 -20.57 -22.77 -7.37
C TYR A 439 -20.88 -24.13 -7.96
N THR A 440 -20.03 -24.60 -8.86
CA THR A 440 -20.21 -25.90 -9.52
C THR A 440 -18.89 -26.61 -9.77
N ASN A 441 -18.93 -27.95 -9.78
CA ASN A 441 -17.80 -28.78 -10.23
C ASN A 441 -17.72 -28.91 -11.76
N VAL A 442 -18.71 -28.38 -12.49
CA VAL A 442 -18.72 -28.35 -13.95
C VAL A 442 -17.51 -27.57 -14.46
N THR A 443 -16.87 -28.08 -15.51
CA THR A 443 -15.71 -27.44 -16.14
C THR A 443 -16.02 -27.18 -17.62
N GLY A 444 -15.67 -25.97 -18.10
CA GLY A 444 -15.61 -25.69 -19.53
C GLY A 444 -14.17 -25.84 -20.00
N ILE A 445 -13.87 -26.88 -20.79
CA ILE A 445 -12.50 -27.25 -21.17
C ILE A 445 -12.21 -26.89 -22.63
N LEU A 446 -11.07 -26.25 -22.90
CA LEU A 446 -10.47 -26.14 -24.22
C LEU A 446 -9.24 -27.04 -24.31
N GLU A 447 -9.33 -28.14 -25.06
CA GLU A 447 -8.17 -28.99 -25.36
C GLU A 447 -7.32 -28.39 -26.49
N ARG A 448 -5.99 -28.46 -26.35
CA ARG A 448 -5.02 -27.99 -27.36
C ARG A 448 -3.90 -29.03 -27.50
N GLU A 449 -3.51 -29.34 -28.74
CA GLU A 449 -2.49 -30.35 -28.99
C GLU A 449 -1.14 -29.92 -28.42
N GLY A 450 -0.57 -30.71 -27.51
CA GLY A 450 0.74 -30.43 -26.91
C GLY A 450 0.74 -29.37 -25.80
N LEU A 451 -0.42 -28.85 -25.38
CA LEU A 451 -0.56 -27.89 -24.28
C LEU A 451 -1.57 -28.36 -23.21
N PRO A 452 -1.45 -27.86 -21.96
CA PRO A 452 -2.48 -28.03 -20.95
C PRO A 452 -3.84 -27.46 -21.39
N PRO A 453 -4.96 -28.11 -21.01
CA PRO A 453 -6.29 -27.59 -21.29
C PRO A 453 -6.55 -26.26 -20.56
N ILE A 454 -7.17 -25.29 -21.23
CA ILE A 454 -7.69 -24.08 -20.56
C ILE A 454 -9.03 -24.43 -19.94
N GLN A 455 -9.26 -23.96 -18.71
CA GLN A 455 -10.54 -24.09 -18.02
C GLN A 455 -11.15 -22.72 -17.76
N TRP A 456 -12.45 -22.59 -18.00
CA TRP A 456 -13.22 -21.46 -17.48
C TRP A 456 -13.19 -21.47 -15.95
N ARG A 457 -12.96 -20.30 -15.36
CA ARG A 457 -12.83 -20.14 -13.91
C ARG A 457 -14.09 -19.55 -13.30
N GLY A 458 -14.65 -18.53 -13.94
CA GLY A 458 -15.94 -17.96 -13.59
C GLY A 458 -16.60 -17.26 -14.77
N LEU A 459 -17.81 -16.75 -14.51
CA LEU A 459 -18.57 -15.92 -15.42
C LEU A 459 -19.63 -15.13 -14.63
N ALA A 460 -19.75 -13.84 -14.92
CA ALA A 460 -20.88 -13.03 -14.51
C ALA A 460 -21.92 -12.90 -15.64
N SER A 461 -23.18 -12.85 -15.26
CA SER A 461 -24.30 -12.54 -16.14
C SER A 461 -24.21 -11.08 -16.59
N ALA A 462 -24.50 -10.83 -17.86
CA ALA A 462 -24.46 -9.51 -18.44
C ALA A 462 -25.35 -9.42 -19.68
N ASP A 463 -26.00 -8.27 -19.88
CA ASP A 463 -26.54 -7.89 -21.17
C ASP A 463 -25.42 -7.28 -22.03
N LEU A 464 -24.98 -8.06 -23.03
CA LEU A 464 -23.92 -7.68 -23.97
C LEU A 464 -24.48 -7.19 -25.32
N THR A 465 -25.77 -6.82 -25.38
CA THR A 465 -26.37 -6.28 -26.61
C THR A 465 -25.77 -4.94 -27.03
N ASP A 466 -25.40 -4.11 -26.05
CA ASP A 466 -24.57 -2.92 -26.23
C ASP A 466 -23.29 -3.05 -25.41
N ILE A 467 -22.21 -3.51 -26.05
CA ILE A 467 -20.91 -3.73 -25.40
C ILE A 467 -20.30 -2.43 -24.83
N SER A 468 -20.73 -1.27 -25.33
CA SER A 468 -20.29 0.04 -24.81
C SER A 468 -21.05 0.47 -23.55
N ASN A 469 -22.13 -0.24 -23.21
CA ASN A 469 -22.94 0.01 -22.03
C ASN A 469 -23.44 -1.33 -21.47
N VAL A 470 -22.49 -2.18 -21.05
CA VAL A 470 -22.79 -3.49 -20.48
C VAL A 470 -23.61 -3.30 -19.20
N GLU A 471 -24.82 -3.88 -19.20
CA GLU A 471 -25.61 -4.00 -17.99
C GLU A 471 -25.27 -5.32 -17.32
N TRP A 472 -24.53 -5.24 -16.21
CA TRP A 472 -24.19 -6.42 -15.44
C TRP A 472 -25.40 -6.94 -14.67
N GLY A 473 -25.50 -8.27 -14.64
CA GLY A 473 -26.54 -9.01 -13.94
C GLY A 473 -26.21 -9.27 -12.48
N ASN A 474 -27.17 -9.83 -11.75
CA ASN A 474 -27.01 -10.19 -10.34
C ASN A 474 -26.54 -11.65 -10.16
N ALA A 475 -26.33 -12.41 -11.22
CA ALA A 475 -25.83 -13.78 -11.14
C ALA A 475 -24.37 -13.88 -11.58
N CYS A 476 -23.59 -14.63 -10.82
CA CYS A 476 -22.24 -15.03 -11.18
C CYS A 476 -22.02 -16.51 -10.84
N ILE A 477 -21.09 -17.15 -11.53
CA ILE A 477 -20.76 -18.57 -11.32
C ILE A 477 -19.25 -18.78 -11.25
N ILE A 478 -18.83 -19.64 -10.33
CA ILE A 478 -17.48 -20.18 -10.26
C ILE A 478 -17.52 -21.64 -10.70
N PHE A 479 -16.74 -21.95 -11.74
CA PHE A 479 -16.61 -23.30 -12.30
C PHE A 479 -15.52 -24.10 -11.59
N GLY A 480 -15.47 -25.41 -11.86
CA GLY A 480 -14.52 -26.34 -11.22
C GLY A 480 -13.06 -25.88 -11.32
N GLY A 481 -12.66 -25.26 -12.43
CA GLY A 481 -11.31 -24.72 -12.64
C GLY A 481 -10.99 -23.45 -11.84
N GLY A 482 -12.00 -22.81 -11.25
CA GLY A 482 -11.86 -21.60 -10.44
C GLY A 482 -12.04 -21.80 -8.93
N LEU A 483 -12.59 -22.95 -8.48
CA LEU A 483 -13.00 -23.17 -7.08
C LEU A 483 -11.88 -23.02 -6.03
N SER A 484 -10.64 -23.35 -6.38
CA SER A 484 -9.49 -23.27 -5.48
C SER A 484 -8.87 -21.86 -5.42
N GLU A 485 -9.08 -21.04 -6.44
CA GLU A 485 -8.43 -19.75 -6.60
C GLU A 485 -9.32 -18.63 -6.06
N ILE A 486 -8.95 -18.14 -4.87
CA ILE A 486 -9.76 -17.19 -4.09
C ILE A 486 -10.07 -15.89 -4.83
N HIS A 487 -9.20 -15.45 -5.75
CA HIS A 487 -9.35 -14.21 -6.49
C HIS A 487 -10.55 -14.20 -7.46
N ASN A 488 -11.00 -15.36 -7.94
CA ASN A 488 -12.13 -15.42 -8.89
C ASN A 488 -13.43 -14.95 -8.23
N VAL A 489 -13.58 -15.17 -6.92
CA VAL A 489 -14.81 -14.81 -6.19
C VAL A 489 -15.05 -13.29 -6.17
N PRO A 490 -14.12 -12.45 -5.68
CA PRO A 490 -14.29 -11.00 -5.74
C PRO A 490 -14.27 -10.45 -7.17
N HIS A 491 -13.60 -11.12 -8.12
CA HIS A 491 -13.64 -10.75 -9.55
C HIS A 491 -15.07 -10.84 -10.11
N GLU A 492 -15.73 -12.01 -9.98
CA GLU A 492 -17.09 -12.19 -10.49
C GLU A 492 -18.14 -11.37 -9.72
N ILE A 493 -17.92 -11.15 -8.41
CA ILE A 493 -18.75 -10.20 -7.63
C ILE A 493 -18.55 -8.77 -8.12
N GLY A 494 -17.32 -8.39 -8.49
CA GLY A 494 -17.01 -7.08 -9.05
C GLY A 494 -17.86 -6.79 -10.29
N HIS A 495 -17.98 -7.75 -11.20
CA HIS A 495 -18.91 -7.66 -12.33
C HIS A 495 -20.36 -7.47 -11.89
N SER A 496 -20.86 -8.27 -10.94
CA SER A 496 -22.22 -8.08 -10.38
C SER A 496 -22.43 -6.73 -9.67
N LEU A 497 -21.34 -6.02 -9.36
CA LEU A 497 -21.32 -4.65 -8.83
C LEU A 497 -20.88 -3.64 -9.90
N SER A 498 -21.26 -3.91 -11.15
CA SER A 498 -21.10 -3.07 -12.33
C SER A 498 -19.66 -2.82 -12.81
N LEU A 499 -18.66 -3.55 -12.32
CA LEU A 499 -17.28 -3.35 -12.77
C LEU A 499 -17.00 -4.06 -14.10
N PRO A 500 -16.49 -3.36 -15.13
CA PRO A 500 -15.86 -4.01 -16.27
C PRO A 500 -14.46 -4.52 -15.90
N HIS A 501 -13.88 -5.34 -16.79
CA HIS A 501 -12.44 -5.59 -16.76
C HIS A 501 -11.65 -4.29 -16.94
N SER A 502 -10.46 -4.21 -16.33
CA SER A 502 -9.58 -3.05 -16.47
C SER A 502 -8.88 -2.96 -17.83
N PHE A 503 -8.93 -4.01 -18.65
CA PHE A 503 -8.12 -4.16 -19.86
C PHE A 503 -8.92 -4.39 -21.16
N GLU A 504 -10.24 -4.55 -21.09
CA GLU A 504 -11.07 -4.82 -22.27
C GLU A 504 -11.43 -3.52 -23.00
N GLU A 505 -11.08 -3.46 -24.29
CA GLU A 505 -11.20 -2.27 -25.12
C GLU A 505 -12.64 -1.95 -25.52
N GLU A 506 -13.47 -2.98 -25.60
CA GLU A 506 -14.85 -2.88 -26.04
C GLU A 506 -15.78 -2.37 -24.95
N PHE A 507 -15.38 -2.54 -23.68
CA PHE A 507 -16.13 -2.05 -22.54
C PHE A 507 -15.82 -0.58 -22.29
N ASN A 508 -16.83 0.17 -21.84
CA ASN A 508 -16.66 1.55 -21.42
C ASN A 508 -16.00 1.64 -20.04
N THR A 509 -14.75 1.19 -19.94
CA THR A 509 -13.90 1.41 -18.78
C THR A 509 -13.35 2.84 -18.81
N PRO A 510 -13.37 3.59 -17.69
CA PRO A 510 -12.80 4.95 -17.65
C PRO A 510 -11.31 4.99 -18.03
N PHE A 511 -10.58 3.93 -17.67
CA PHE A 511 -9.15 3.79 -17.94
C PHE A 511 -8.84 2.38 -18.40
N LEU A 512 -7.97 2.28 -19.40
CA LEU A 512 -7.68 1.02 -20.06
C LEU A 512 -6.23 0.61 -19.77
N PHE A 513 -6.04 -0.55 -19.16
CA PHE A 513 -4.73 -1.08 -18.77
C PHE A 513 -4.34 -2.27 -19.65
N TYR A 514 -3.06 -2.54 -19.83
CA TYR A 514 -2.64 -3.82 -20.40
C TYR A 514 -2.98 -4.97 -19.46
N ARG A 515 -3.53 -6.05 -20.01
CA ARG A 515 -3.96 -7.23 -19.24
C ARG A 515 -2.78 -7.89 -18.54
N GLY A 516 -2.96 -8.24 -17.27
CA GLY A 516 -2.02 -9.02 -16.48
C GLY A 516 -0.86 -8.22 -15.91
N PHE A 517 -1.06 -6.93 -15.64
CA PHE A 517 -0.03 -6.02 -15.14
C PHE A 517 -0.42 -5.29 -13.85
N THR A 518 -1.64 -5.47 -13.35
CA THR A 518 -2.12 -4.80 -12.14
C THR A 518 -2.42 -5.82 -11.04
N ASP A 519 -2.39 -5.39 -9.78
CA ASP A 519 -2.87 -6.15 -8.62
C ASP A 519 -4.39 -5.94 -8.39
N ASN A 520 -5.10 -5.53 -9.45
CA ASN A 520 -6.52 -5.25 -9.42
C ASN A 520 -7.33 -6.54 -9.54
N TYR A 521 -8.43 -6.67 -8.78
CA TYR A 521 -9.30 -7.84 -8.89
C TYR A 521 -9.95 -7.99 -10.27
N MET A 522 -10.16 -6.91 -11.02
CA MET A 522 -10.74 -6.90 -12.36
C MET A 522 -9.71 -7.07 -13.49
N ASP A 523 -8.47 -7.41 -13.15
CA ASP A 523 -7.44 -7.82 -14.10
C ASP A 523 -7.29 -9.35 -14.09
N TYR A 524 -6.60 -9.90 -15.08
CA TYR A 524 -6.39 -11.34 -15.18
C TYR A 524 -5.07 -11.78 -14.55
N PRO A 525 -4.99 -13.06 -14.11
CA PRO A 525 -3.78 -13.63 -13.52
C PRO A 525 -2.67 -13.88 -14.55
N THR A 526 -2.92 -13.63 -15.83
CA THR A 526 -1.96 -13.82 -16.92
C THR A 526 -2.08 -12.69 -17.94
N GLN A 527 -0.96 -12.36 -18.57
CA GLN A 527 -0.88 -11.42 -19.68
C GLN A 527 -1.58 -11.96 -20.93
N PHE A 528 -1.89 -11.08 -21.87
CA PHE A 528 -2.43 -11.48 -23.16
C PHE A 528 -1.38 -12.19 -24.02
N GLU A 529 -1.74 -13.34 -24.60
CA GLU A 529 -0.93 -14.08 -25.59
C GLU A 529 -1.88 -14.53 -26.71
N PRO A 530 -1.78 -13.93 -27.92
CA PRO A 530 -2.65 -14.28 -29.04
C PRO A 530 -2.33 -15.65 -29.67
N ASP A 531 -1.11 -16.17 -29.51
CA ASP A 531 -0.76 -17.52 -29.98
C ASP A 531 -1.31 -18.56 -29.02
N LEU A 532 -2.40 -19.21 -29.42
CA LEU A 532 -3.00 -20.31 -28.66
C LEU A 532 -2.06 -21.50 -28.44
N ASN A 533 -0.89 -21.57 -29.09
CA ASN A 533 0.11 -22.62 -28.85
C ASN A 533 1.21 -22.20 -27.85
N LYS A 534 1.10 -21.01 -27.25
CA LYS A 534 2.00 -20.55 -26.21
C LYS A 534 1.26 -20.35 -24.90
N GLU A 535 1.98 -20.58 -23.80
CA GLU A 535 1.50 -20.22 -22.48
C GLU A 535 1.65 -18.71 -22.29
N PRO A 536 0.60 -18.03 -21.80
CA PRO A 536 0.71 -16.62 -21.47
C PRO A 536 1.67 -16.43 -20.28
N LEU A 537 2.32 -15.26 -20.23
CA LEU A 537 3.12 -14.88 -19.07
C LEU A 537 2.21 -14.66 -17.87
N ASP A 538 2.70 -15.00 -16.67
CA ASP A 538 1.98 -14.71 -15.44
C ASP A 538 1.92 -13.21 -15.17
N ASN A 539 0.79 -12.77 -14.63
CA ASN A 539 0.74 -11.49 -13.94
C ASN A 539 1.67 -11.57 -12.72
N ARG A 540 2.57 -10.59 -12.55
CA ARG A 540 3.51 -10.55 -11.41
C ARG A 540 2.81 -10.53 -10.05
N PHE A 541 1.55 -10.10 -10.02
CA PHE A 541 0.70 -10.07 -8.84
C PHE A 541 -0.19 -11.30 -8.71
N ARG A 542 -0.07 -12.31 -9.58
CA ARG A 542 -0.88 -13.54 -9.52
C ARG A 542 -0.84 -14.15 -8.11
N GLY A 543 -2.02 -14.35 -7.53
CA GLY A 543 -2.19 -14.84 -6.15
C GLY A 543 -2.16 -13.76 -5.07
N ASN A 544 -1.78 -12.53 -5.41
CA ASN A 544 -1.75 -11.34 -4.54
C ASN A 544 -2.53 -10.16 -5.16
N MET A 545 -3.54 -10.44 -5.98
CA MET A 545 -4.41 -9.43 -6.59
C MET A 545 -5.48 -9.08 -5.54
N HIS A 546 -5.33 -7.92 -4.90
CA HIS A 546 -6.05 -7.55 -3.68
C HIS A 546 -6.72 -6.18 -3.74
N SER A 547 -6.77 -5.54 -4.91
CA SER A 547 -7.20 -4.14 -4.97
C SER A 547 -8.30 -3.85 -5.96
N PHE A 548 -9.10 -2.85 -5.61
CA PHE A 548 -9.89 -2.08 -6.55
C PHE A 548 -9.31 -0.66 -6.62
N PHE A 549 -9.40 -0.02 -7.78
CA PHE A 549 -9.06 1.39 -7.93
C PHE A 549 -10.12 2.27 -7.26
N LYS A 550 -9.77 3.50 -6.89
CA LYS A 550 -10.73 4.46 -6.31
C LYS A 550 -11.94 4.66 -7.21
N TRP A 551 -11.75 4.80 -8.52
CA TRP A 551 -12.84 4.98 -9.47
C TRP A 551 -13.73 3.73 -9.60
N GLN A 552 -13.21 2.53 -9.29
CA GLN A 552 -14.04 1.32 -9.19
C GLN A 552 -14.85 1.33 -7.89
N TRP A 553 -14.32 1.87 -6.79
CA TRP A 553 -15.11 2.06 -5.56
C TRP A 553 -16.34 2.93 -5.82
N ASP A 554 -16.18 4.00 -6.61
CA ASP A 554 -17.29 4.86 -7.00
C ASP A 554 -18.36 4.09 -7.80
N ILE A 555 -17.94 3.35 -8.85
CA ILE A 555 -18.86 2.55 -9.68
C ILE A 555 -19.61 1.52 -8.83
N MET A 556 -18.89 0.76 -7.98
CA MET A 556 -19.51 -0.27 -7.14
C MET A 556 -20.56 0.32 -6.21
N ARG A 557 -20.32 1.51 -5.64
CA ARG A 557 -21.26 2.19 -4.73
C ARG A 557 -22.50 2.73 -5.46
N GLU A 558 -22.43 2.94 -6.76
CA GLU A 558 -23.59 3.34 -7.56
C GLU A 558 -24.44 2.14 -8.01
N ASP A 559 -24.01 0.91 -7.69
CA ASP A 559 -24.70 -0.29 -8.12
C ASP A 559 -26.10 -0.45 -7.49
N LYS A 560 -27.07 -0.75 -8.35
CA LYS A 560 -28.50 -0.88 -8.02
C LYS A 560 -28.81 -2.01 -7.03
N SER A 561 -27.92 -2.99 -6.87
CA SER A 561 -28.12 -4.14 -5.99
C SER A 561 -27.80 -3.83 -4.52
N LEU A 562 -27.19 -2.67 -4.24
CA LEU A 562 -26.81 -2.25 -2.90
C LEU A 562 -27.97 -1.67 -2.09
N VAL A 563 -27.93 -1.86 -0.77
CA VAL A 563 -28.85 -1.21 0.17
C VAL A 563 -28.10 -0.26 1.09
N TYR A 564 -28.50 1.00 1.09
CA TYR A 564 -28.02 1.99 2.05
C TYR A 564 -28.94 1.99 3.27
N ASN A 565 -28.37 1.83 4.46
CA ASN A 565 -29.13 1.82 5.72
C ASN A 565 -29.63 3.22 6.15
N ASN A 566 -29.31 4.27 5.37
CA ASN A 566 -29.83 5.61 5.56
C ASN A 566 -30.77 5.97 4.40
N THR A 567 -32.03 6.25 4.72
CA THR A 567 -33.13 6.65 3.83
C THR A 567 -32.99 8.05 3.22
N ASP A 568 -31.83 8.69 3.26
CA ASP A 568 -31.65 10.10 2.88
C ASP A 568 -30.76 10.29 1.65
N ILE A 569 -30.86 9.39 0.67
CA ILE A 569 -30.41 9.65 -0.70
C ILE A 569 -31.68 9.75 -1.57
N GLU A 570 -32.28 10.93 -1.59
CA GLU A 570 -33.27 11.36 -2.58
C GLU A 570 -32.59 11.84 -3.87
#